data_AF-A0A2D5ZED2-F1
#
_entry.id   AF-A0A2D5ZED2-F1
#
_cell.length_a   1.000
_cell.length_b   1.000
_cell.length_c   1.000
_cell.angle_alpha   90.00
_cell.angle_beta   90.00
_cell.angle_gamma   90.00
#
_symmetry.space_group_name_H-M   'P 1'
#
loop_
_entity.id
_entity.type
_entity.pdbx_description
1 polymer ?
#
loop_
_entity_poly.entity_id
_entity_poly.type
_entity_poly.pdbx_seq_one_letter_code
_entity_poly.pdbx_strand_id
1 'polypeptide(L)'
;MPRAVAVFAAMTVLVLSLAASRADADLYTPPDPGATGGITGTVAPAAAKVQLVIAIEPYALEVYRADYDDRSRRFTFRGLPPGEYDLLIKTVGHLYEGLTLEIDEGDPVTGDALEALCREARGFIFETEDYFDRKRIVRFAGTATHARALVVQTRTLHVVDPGGTKIDAWIRRVDLVDLVKTRKVWQIPTSRHLLRQEVPYRAKDARIEFTHSPKLAGLLVGERVVDLGIVALNRLPRTPRGRYPTASYDARRRSGGS
;
A
#
# COMPACT_ATOMS: atom_id res chain seq x y z
N MET A 1 -28.38 -20.95 -59.96
CA MET A 1 -27.48 -21.32 -58.85
C MET A 1 -26.43 -20.22 -58.65
N PRO A 2 -26.58 -19.31 -57.68
CA PRO A 2 -25.50 -18.41 -57.28
C PRO A 2 -24.78 -18.96 -56.04
N ARG A 3 -23.44 -18.96 -56.10
CA ARG A 3 -22.54 -19.41 -55.04
C ARG A 3 -22.48 -18.38 -53.90
N ALA A 4 -22.73 -18.83 -52.68
CA ALA A 4 -22.50 -18.06 -51.46
C ALA A 4 -21.00 -17.92 -51.20
N VAL A 5 -20.53 -16.69 -51.00
CA VAL A 5 -19.19 -16.40 -50.49
C VAL A 5 -19.36 -16.01 -49.02
N ALA A 6 -18.99 -16.91 -48.11
CA ALA A 6 -18.95 -16.63 -46.69
C ALA A 6 -17.61 -15.96 -46.35
N VAL A 7 -17.64 -14.68 -46.03
CA VAL A 7 -16.49 -13.93 -45.51
C VAL A 7 -16.44 -14.14 -44.00
N PHE A 8 -15.52 -14.99 -43.55
CA PHE A 8 -15.18 -15.12 -42.12
C PHE A 8 -14.28 -13.94 -41.72
N ALA A 9 -14.87 -12.93 -41.07
CA ALA A 9 -14.11 -11.89 -40.40
C ALA A 9 -13.53 -12.44 -39.08
N ALA A 10 -12.24 -12.75 -39.10
CA ALA A 10 -11.50 -13.11 -37.89
C ALA A 10 -11.39 -11.87 -36.98
N MET A 11 -12.10 -11.91 -35.85
CA MET A 11 -12.06 -10.88 -34.82
C MET A 11 -10.79 -11.08 -33.98
N THR A 12 -9.71 -10.41 -34.37
CA THR A 12 -8.45 -10.41 -33.61
C THR A 12 -8.66 -9.64 -32.31
N VAL A 13 -8.79 -10.37 -31.20
CA VAL A 13 -8.80 -9.79 -29.85
C VAL A 13 -7.37 -9.36 -29.50
N LEU A 14 -7.14 -8.05 -29.52
CA LEU A 14 -5.89 -7.45 -29.05
C LEU A 14 -5.85 -7.56 -27.51
N VAL A 15 -5.08 -8.50 -26.99
CA VAL A 15 -4.78 -8.57 -25.56
C VAL A 15 -3.74 -7.50 -25.26
N LEU A 16 -4.16 -6.35 -24.72
CA LEU A 16 -3.24 -5.38 -24.12
C LEU A 16 -2.70 -5.97 -22.81
N SER A 17 -1.52 -6.60 -22.87
CA SER A 17 -0.73 -6.87 -21.68
C SER A 17 -0.28 -5.52 -21.09
N LEU A 18 -0.67 -5.25 -19.84
CA LEU A 18 -0.14 -4.12 -19.07
C LEU A 18 1.39 -4.28 -19.00
N ALA A 19 2.12 -3.44 -19.73
CA ALA A 19 3.53 -3.24 -19.45
C ALA A 19 3.63 -2.61 -18.06
N ALA A 20 4.07 -3.40 -17.08
CA ALA A 20 4.54 -2.85 -15.82
C ALA A 20 5.66 -1.87 -16.16
N SER A 21 5.50 -0.60 -15.78
CA SER A 21 6.51 0.42 -16.04
C SER A 21 7.80 0.02 -15.31
N ARG A 22 8.97 0.33 -15.88
CA ARG A 22 10.28 0.00 -15.29
C ARG A 22 10.45 0.56 -13.87
N ALA A 23 9.67 1.59 -13.51
CA ALA A 23 9.61 2.17 -12.16
C ALA A 23 8.95 1.26 -11.11
N ASP A 24 8.12 0.28 -11.51
CA ASP A 24 7.52 -0.70 -10.59
C ASP A 24 8.53 -1.80 -10.17
N ALA A 25 9.55 -2.05 -11.00
CA ALA A 25 10.50 -3.15 -10.78
C ALA A 25 11.43 -2.90 -9.58
N ASP A 26 11.79 -1.63 -9.33
CA ASP A 26 12.68 -1.26 -8.22
C ASP A 26 11.94 -1.13 -6.87
N LEU A 27 10.60 -1.18 -6.89
CA LEU A 27 9.78 -0.98 -5.69
C LEU A 27 9.67 -2.24 -4.82
N TYR A 28 9.82 -3.42 -5.42
CA TYR A 28 9.55 -4.70 -4.77
C TYR A 28 10.80 -5.57 -4.69
N THR A 29 10.98 -6.24 -3.56
CA THR A 29 12.01 -7.24 -3.36
C THR A 29 11.75 -8.43 -4.30
N PRO A 30 12.75 -8.87 -5.09
CA PRO A 30 12.61 -10.07 -5.90
C PRO A 30 12.45 -11.31 -4.99
N PRO A 31 11.66 -12.32 -5.40
CA PRO A 31 11.60 -13.60 -4.70
C PRO A 31 12.98 -14.24 -4.52
N ASP A 32 13.21 -14.87 -3.37
CA ASP A 32 14.41 -15.68 -3.14
C ASP A 32 14.27 -17.03 -3.87
N PRO A 33 15.15 -17.33 -4.85
CA PRO A 33 15.09 -18.60 -5.58
C PRO A 33 15.40 -19.83 -4.71
N GLY A 34 16.06 -19.66 -3.55
CA GLY A 34 16.33 -20.71 -2.59
C GLY A 34 15.17 -20.98 -1.62
N ALA A 35 14.22 -20.06 -1.50
CA ALA A 35 13.10 -20.20 -0.59
C ALA A 35 11.94 -20.99 -1.23
N THR A 36 11.42 -21.99 -0.51
CA THR A 36 10.25 -22.78 -0.95
C THR A 36 8.93 -22.27 -0.35
N GLY A 37 9.01 -21.32 0.58
CA GLY A 37 7.87 -20.69 1.23
C GLY A 37 7.04 -19.82 0.28
N GLY A 38 5.85 -19.45 0.74
CA GLY A 38 4.95 -18.59 -0.02
C GLY A 38 3.62 -18.39 0.68
N ILE A 39 2.79 -17.52 0.12
CA ILE A 39 1.43 -17.24 0.59
C ILE A 39 0.50 -17.28 -0.61
N THR A 40 -0.66 -17.91 -0.47
CA THR A 40 -1.71 -17.88 -1.49
C THR A 40 -3.07 -17.61 -0.88
N GLY A 41 -3.98 -17.10 -1.69
CA GLY A 41 -5.37 -16.92 -1.30
C GLY A 41 -6.22 -16.48 -2.49
N THR A 42 -7.53 -16.57 -2.33
CA THR A 42 -8.51 -16.18 -3.35
C THR A 42 -9.38 -15.05 -2.82
N VAL A 43 -9.37 -13.90 -3.49
CA VAL A 43 -10.21 -12.76 -3.08
C VAL A 43 -11.66 -13.04 -3.47
N ALA A 44 -12.57 -12.97 -2.49
CA ALA A 44 -13.98 -13.27 -2.70
C ALA A 44 -14.61 -12.43 -3.84
N PRO A 45 -15.50 -13.00 -4.69
CA PRO A 45 -16.07 -12.32 -5.85
C PRO A 45 -16.78 -11.00 -5.55
N ALA A 46 -17.35 -10.85 -4.35
CA ALA A 46 -18.06 -9.65 -3.92
C ALA A 46 -17.15 -8.41 -3.73
N ALA A 47 -15.83 -8.58 -3.66
CA ALA A 47 -14.91 -7.44 -3.54
C ALA A 47 -14.68 -6.76 -4.89
N ALA A 48 -14.40 -5.46 -4.86
CA ALA A 48 -14.00 -4.68 -6.02
C ALA A 48 -12.75 -5.27 -6.70
N LYS A 49 -12.48 -4.86 -7.95
CA LYS A 49 -11.30 -5.32 -8.70
C LYS A 49 -10.02 -5.06 -7.90
N VAL A 50 -9.24 -6.13 -7.69
CA VAL A 50 -7.92 -6.08 -7.06
C VAL A 50 -6.94 -5.43 -8.03
N GLN A 51 -6.11 -4.54 -7.51
CA GLN A 51 -5.09 -3.83 -8.28
C GLN A 51 -3.68 -4.25 -7.85
N LEU A 52 -3.50 -4.57 -6.56
CA LEU A 52 -2.22 -4.96 -5.99
C LEU A 52 -2.43 -5.81 -4.74
N VAL A 53 -1.58 -6.82 -4.57
CA VAL A 53 -1.42 -7.58 -3.32
C VAL A 53 0.07 -7.65 -3.04
N ILE A 54 0.48 -7.19 -1.86
CA ILE A 54 1.88 -7.21 -1.42
C ILE A 54 1.99 -7.86 -0.03
N ALA A 55 3.14 -8.47 0.21
CA ALA A 55 3.55 -9.00 1.51
C ALA A 55 4.73 -8.16 2.00
N ILE A 56 4.70 -7.77 3.26
CA ILE A 56 5.72 -6.95 3.91
C ILE A 56 6.29 -7.77 5.05
N GLU A 57 7.61 -7.96 5.07
CA GLU A 57 8.30 -8.43 6.27
C GLU A 57 8.47 -7.19 7.18
N PRO A 58 7.86 -7.16 8.38
CA PRO A 58 7.72 -5.94 9.17
C PRO A 58 9.02 -5.45 9.83
N TYR A 59 10.08 -6.26 9.89
CA TYR A 59 11.33 -5.95 10.57
C TYR A 59 12.48 -5.59 9.60
N ALA A 60 12.58 -6.31 8.49
CA ALA A 60 13.50 -6.08 7.38
C ALA A 60 12.95 -5.06 6.36
N LEU A 61 11.64 -4.78 6.40
CA LEU A 61 10.93 -3.89 5.48
C LEU A 61 11.05 -4.32 4.01
N GLU A 62 11.25 -5.62 3.77
CA GLU A 62 11.22 -6.21 2.44
C GLU A 62 9.76 -6.30 1.97
N VAL A 63 9.52 -5.97 0.70
CA VAL A 63 8.17 -5.88 0.14
C VAL A 63 8.08 -6.73 -1.11
N TYR A 64 7.30 -7.79 -1.04
CA TYR A 64 7.10 -8.71 -2.15
C TYR A 64 5.77 -8.41 -2.83
N ARG A 65 5.73 -8.56 -4.15
CA ARG A 65 4.49 -8.44 -4.93
C ARG A 65 3.98 -9.82 -5.31
N ALA A 66 2.68 -10.04 -5.17
CA ALA A 66 2.07 -11.28 -5.62
C ALA A 66 1.88 -11.29 -7.14
N ASP A 67 1.94 -12.49 -7.71
CA ASP A 67 1.25 -12.78 -8.97
C ASP A 67 -0.26 -12.83 -8.70
N TYR A 68 -1.05 -12.12 -9.49
CA TYR A 68 -2.51 -12.10 -9.36
C TYR A 68 -3.20 -12.50 -10.66
N ASP A 69 -4.04 -13.53 -10.60
CA ASP A 69 -4.88 -13.96 -11.71
C ASP A 69 -6.29 -13.32 -11.59
N ASP A 70 -6.59 -12.39 -12.49
CA ASP A 70 -7.88 -11.70 -12.57
C ASP A 70 -9.08 -12.67 -12.75
N ARG A 71 -8.88 -13.83 -13.39
CA ARG A 71 -9.97 -14.79 -13.68
C ARG A 71 -10.33 -15.62 -12.45
N SER A 72 -9.35 -16.24 -11.82
CA SER A 72 -9.57 -17.02 -10.59
C SER A 72 -9.63 -16.16 -9.33
N ARG A 73 -9.23 -14.89 -9.42
CA ARG A 73 -9.06 -13.95 -8.30
C ARG A 73 -8.05 -14.44 -7.25
N ARG A 74 -7.11 -15.28 -7.69
CA ARG A 74 -6.09 -15.88 -6.83
C ARG A 74 -4.82 -15.03 -6.84
N PHE A 75 -4.28 -14.74 -5.66
CA PHE A 75 -2.93 -14.22 -5.51
C PHE A 75 -1.97 -15.32 -5.07
N THR A 76 -0.72 -15.21 -5.50
CA THR A 76 0.36 -16.13 -5.12
C THR A 76 1.66 -15.36 -4.91
N PHE A 77 2.24 -15.53 -3.73
CA PHE A 77 3.62 -15.21 -3.43
C PHE A 77 4.43 -16.50 -3.46
N ARG A 78 5.57 -16.48 -4.13
CA ARG A 78 6.53 -17.59 -4.21
C ARG A 78 7.88 -17.09 -3.75
N GLY A 79 8.73 -17.99 -3.25
CA GLY A 79 10.10 -17.62 -2.86
C GLY A 79 10.12 -16.61 -1.73
N LEU A 80 9.19 -16.73 -0.78
CA LEU A 80 9.25 -15.96 0.46
C LEU A 80 10.17 -16.71 1.44
N PRO A 81 11.25 -16.07 1.93
CA PRO A 81 12.06 -16.62 3.02
C PRO A 81 11.22 -16.98 4.25
N PRO A 82 11.72 -17.86 5.14
CA PRO A 82 11.09 -18.08 6.43
C PRO A 82 11.02 -16.78 7.24
N GLY A 83 9.84 -16.44 7.74
CA GLY A 83 9.61 -15.17 8.43
C GLY A 83 8.13 -14.88 8.72
N GLU A 84 7.89 -13.71 9.27
CA GLU A 84 6.55 -13.19 9.53
C GLU A 84 6.19 -12.13 8.49
N TYR A 85 4.97 -12.20 7.95
CA TYR A 85 4.56 -11.33 6.86
C TYR A 85 3.19 -10.70 7.10
N ASP A 86 3.11 -9.39 6.84
CA ASP A 86 1.86 -8.64 6.79
C ASP A 86 1.41 -8.45 5.34
N LEU A 87 0.10 -8.52 5.09
CA LEU A 87 -0.47 -8.30 3.77
C LEU A 87 -1.10 -6.92 3.65
N LEU A 88 -0.90 -6.33 2.46
CA LEU A 88 -1.66 -5.18 1.99
C LEU A 88 -2.31 -5.53 0.65
N ILE A 89 -3.64 -5.36 0.59
CA ILE A 89 -4.48 -5.65 -0.58
C ILE A 89 -5.17 -4.37 -1.02
N LYS A 90 -4.81 -3.88 -2.21
CA LYS A 90 -5.43 -2.72 -2.86
C LYS A 90 -6.51 -3.19 -3.82
N THR A 91 -7.73 -2.70 -3.66
CA THR A 91 -8.80 -2.78 -4.65
C THR A 91 -9.19 -1.39 -5.12
N VAL A 92 -9.99 -1.26 -6.18
CA VAL A 92 -10.55 0.05 -6.55
C VAL A 92 -11.28 0.69 -5.35
N GLY A 93 -10.87 1.90 -4.97
CA GLY A 93 -11.41 2.71 -3.87
C GLY A 93 -11.01 2.30 -2.46
N HIS A 94 -10.34 1.15 -2.25
CA HIS A 94 -10.03 0.65 -0.90
C HIS A 94 -8.61 0.06 -0.81
N LEU A 95 -8.01 0.18 0.37
CA LEU A 95 -6.78 -0.47 0.76
C LEU A 95 -7.01 -1.19 2.09
N TYR A 96 -6.87 -2.50 2.07
CA TYR A 96 -6.93 -3.37 3.23
C TYR A 96 -5.51 -3.67 3.65
N GLU A 97 -5.20 -3.54 4.93
CA GLU A 97 -3.85 -3.76 5.43
C GLU A 97 -3.88 -4.45 6.79
N GLY A 98 -2.88 -5.26 7.05
CA GLY A 98 -2.58 -5.84 8.36
C GLY A 98 -1.20 -5.44 8.85
N LEU A 99 -0.72 -4.25 8.51
CA LEU A 99 0.63 -3.82 8.86
C LEU A 99 0.79 -3.71 10.38
N THR A 100 1.86 -4.33 10.86
CA THR A 100 2.40 -4.25 12.20
C THR A 100 3.18 -2.95 12.32
N LEU A 101 2.69 -2.05 13.17
CA LEU A 101 3.30 -0.74 13.42
C LEU A 101 3.98 -0.67 14.78
N GLU A 102 3.63 -1.59 15.65
CA GLU A 102 4.26 -1.81 16.93
C GLU A 102 5.71 -2.26 16.71
N ILE A 103 6.62 -1.68 17.49
CA ILE A 103 8.06 -1.95 17.43
C ILE A 103 8.44 -2.62 18.74
N ASP A 104 9.30 -3.63 18.71
CA ASP A 104 9.70 -4.42 19.89
C ASP A 104 10.61 -3.66 20.88
N GLU A 105 10.83 -2.35 20.66
CA GLU A 105 11.71 -1.51 21.46
C GLU A 105 10.94 -0.61 22.44
N GLY A 106 10.78 -1.12 23.66
CA GLY A 106 10.21 -0.39 24.80
C GLY A 106 8.69 -0.55 24.93
N ASP A 107 8.12 0.15 25.91
CA ASP A 107 6.69 0.04 26.19
C ASP A 107 5.84 0.80 25.15
N PRO A 108 4.79 0.17 24.58
CA PRO A 108 3.92 0.82 23.62
C PRO A 108 3.16 1.97 24.28
N VAL A 109 3.20 3.13 23.64
CA VAL A 109 2.39 4.29 24.04
C VAL A 109 0.97 4.10 23.51
N THR A 110 -0.04 4.39 24.34
CA THR A 110 -1.45 4.20 23.98
C THR A 110 -2.31 5.41 24.38
N GLY A 111 -3.56 5.46 23.92
CA GLY A 111 -4.53 6.50 24.27
C GLY A 111 -4.07 7.92 23.94
N ASP A 112 -4.35 8.87 24.84
CA ASP A 112 -4.03 10.29 24.65
C ASP A 112 -2.53 10.56 24.50
N ALA A 113 -1.69 9.75 25.14
CA ALA A 113 -0.24 9.86 24.99
C ALA A 113 0.21 9.53 23.56
N LEU A 114 -0.45 8.58 22.90
CA LEU A 114 -0.14 8.20 21.52
C LEU A 114 -0.59 9.31 20.54
N GLU A 115 -1.73 9.95 20.82
CA GLU A 115 -2.20 11.13 20.08
C GLU A 115 -1.23 12.32 20.19
N ALA A 116 -0.71 12.57 21.40
CA ALA A 116 0.29 13.62 21.63
C ALA A 116 1.59 13.32 20.87
N LEU A 117 2.05 12.06 20.90
CA LEU A 117 3.23 11.59 20.17
C LEU A 117 3.07 11.76 18.66
N CYS A 118 1.94 11.34 18.09
CA CYS A 118 1.62 11.53 16.68
C CYS A 118 1.63 13.01 16.30
N ARG A 119 1.08 13.89 17.15
CA ARG A 119 1.06 15.34 16.91
C ARG A 119 2.45 15.96 16.89
N GLU A 120 3.37 15.45 17.69
CA GLU A 120 4.77 15.85 17.70
C GLU A 120 5.48 15.37 16.42
N ALA A 121 5.33 14.09 16.07
CA ALA A 121 6.00 13.48 14.92
C ALA A 121 5.50 13.99 13.56
N ARG A 122 4.21 14.36 13.45
CA ARG A 122 3.60 14.73 12.15
C ARG A 122 4.28 15.90 11.45
N GLY A 123 4.86 16.85 12.19
CA GLY A 123 5.56 18.00 11.59
C GLY A 123 6.72 17.51 10.74
N PHE A 124 7.55 16.65 11.31
CA PHE A 124 8.68 16.02 10.63
C PHE A 124 8.23 15.18 9.43
N ILE A 125 7.22 14.32 9.59
CA ILE A 125 6.68 13.49 8.49
C ILE A 125 6.16 14.36 7.33
N PHE A 126 5.53 15.49 7.64
CA PHE A 126 4.92 16.34 6.62
C PHE A 126 5.88 17.34 5.98
N GLU A 127 7.02 17.63 6.58
CA GLU A 127 8.01 18.59 6.06
C GLU A 127 9.13 17.92 5.25
N THR A 128 9.26 16.59 5.29
CA THR A 128 10.37 15.88 4.61
C THR A 128 10.30 15.82 3.08
N GLU A 129 9.16 16.13 2.46
CA GLU A 129 8.94 15.89 1.03
C GLU A 129 7.94 16.89 0.44
N ASP A 130 8.40 18.01 -0.08
CA ASP A 130 7.52 19.09 -0.56
C ASP A 130 6.81 18.79 -1.87
N TYR A 131 7.18 17.69 -2.54
CA TYR A 131 6.52 17.27 -3.77
C TYR A 131 5.01 17.07 -3.56
N PHE A 132 4.57 16.42 -2.47
CA PHE A 132 3.14 16.11 -2.27
C PHE A 132 2.40 17.22 -1.51
N ASP A 133 1.38 17.82 -2.14
CA ASP A 133 0.57 18.88 -1.54
C ASP A 133 -0.44 18.38 -0.50
N ARG A 134 -0.77 17.09 -0.52
CA ARG A 134 -1.63 16.45 0.49
C ARG A 134 -0.91 15.26 1.13
N LYS A 135 -0.94 15.20 2.45
CA LYS A 135 -0.37 14.09 3.23
C LYS A 135 -1.33 13.69 4.33
N ARG A 136 -1.39 12.40 4.64
CA ARG A 136 -2.18 11.88 5.75
C ARG A 136 -1.47 10.71 6.42
N ILE A 137 -1.31 10.79 7.73
CA ILE A 137 -0.99 9.64 8.58
C ILE A 137 -2.29 8.85 8.75
N VAL A 138 -2.31 7.62 8.22
CA VAL A 138 -3.46 6.71 8.25
C VAL A 138 -3.51 5.94 9.56
N ARG A 139 -2.35 5.49 10.02
CA ARG A 139 -2.15 4.85 11.33
C ARG A 139 -0.78 5.22 11.85
N PHE A 140 -0.68 5.32 13.17
CA PHE A 140 0.53 5.63 13.89
C PHE A 140 0.59 4.77 15.16
N ALA A 141 1.72 4.12 15.40
CA ALA A 141 1.98 3.38 16.64
C ALA A 141 3.47 3.53 17.01
N GLY A 142 3.81 3.28 18.27
CA GLY A 142 5.18 3.36 18.72
C GLY A 142 5.34 3.50 20.24
N THR A 143 6.57 3.75 20.63
CA THR A 143 7.05 4.03 21.98
C THR A 143 7.50 5.50 22.07
N ALA A 144 8.03 5.91 23.23
CA ALA A 144 8.49 7.29 23.41
C ALA A 144 9.65 7.68 22.48
N THR A 145 10.42 6.71 21.98
CA THR A 145 11.63 6.92 21.17
C THR A 145 11.56 6.32 19.77
N HIS A 146 10.63 5.39 19.51
CA HIS A 146 10.49 4.73 18.23
C HIS A 146 9.04 4.76 17.78
N ALA A 147 8.78 5.04 16.51
CA ALA A 147 7.41 4.99 15.99
C ALA A 147 7.39 4.57 14.53
N ARG A 148 6.26 4.01 14.11
CA ARG A 148 5.98 3.69 12.72
C ARG A 148 4.67 4.32 12.28
N ALA A 149 4.66 4.85 11.07
CA ALA A 149 3.50 5.49 10.47
C ALA A 149 3.19 4.91 9.10
N LEU A 150 1.94 4.52 8.87
CA LEU A 150 1.42 4.32 7.53
C LEU A 150 0.96 5.68 6.98
N VAL A 151 1.64 6.17 5.94
CA VAL A 151 1.41 7.50 5.39
C VAL A 151 0.91 7.38 3.96
N VAL A 152 -0.12 8.14 3.62
CA VAL A 152 -0.53 8.36 2.23
C VAL A 152 -0.21 9.79 1.82
N GLN A 153 0.50 9.92 0.70
CA GLN A 153 0.88 11.19 0.12
C GLN A 153 0.25 11.31 -1.26
N THR A 154 -0.25 12.49 -1.61
CA THR A 154 -0.91 12.71 -2.91
C THR A 154 -0.54 14.07 -3.47
N ARG A 155 -0.06 14.05 -4.71
CA ARG A 155 0.14 15.21 -5.56
C ARG A 155 -1.13 15.43 -6.35
N THR A 156 -1.86 16.48 -6.03
CA THR A 156 -3.07 16.88 -6.76
C THR A 156 -2.86 18.02 -7.74
N LEU A 157 -1.76 18.74 -7.60
CA LEU A 157 -1.31 19.75 -8.56
C LEU A 157 -0.76 19.10 -9.83
N HIS A 158 -0.67 19.88 -10.91
CA HIS A 158 -0.17 19.39 -12.19
C HIS A 158 1.23 18.78 -12.08
N VAL A 159 1.42 17.67 -12.78
CA VAL A 159 2.68 16.96 -12.91
C VAL A 159 3.01 16.90 -14.39
N VAL A 160 4.29 17.10 -14.68
CA VAL A 160 4.85 17.02 -16.02
C VAL A 160 5.88 15.89 -15.97
N ASP A 161 5.85 15.00 -16.96
CA ASP A 161 6.86 13.96 -17.10
C ASP A 161 8.22 14.55 -17.54
N PRO A 162 9.32 13.77 -17.55
CA PRO A 162 10.62 14.27 -18.01
C PRO A 162 10.63 14.77 -19.46
N GLY A 163 9.65 14.37 -20.28
CA GLY A 163 9.48 14.80 -21.66
C GLY A 163 8.66 16.10 -21.82
N GLY A 164 8.21 16.72 -20.74
CA GLY A 164 7.38 17.93 -20.81
C GLY A 164 5.88 17.64 -21.00
N THR A 165 5.46 16.38 -21.02
CA THR A 165 4.06 16.01 -21.20
C THR A 165 3.32 16.08 -19.87
N LYS A 166 2.16 16.73 -19.89
CA LYS A 166 1.29 16.81 -18.73
C LYS A 166 0.69 15.44 -18.41
N ILE A 167 0.82 15.01 -17.16
CA ILE A 167 0.17 13.81 -16.64
C ILE A 167 -1.23 14.20 -16.14
N ASP A 168 -2.28 13.63 -16.75
CA ASP A 168 -3.68 13.89 -16.42
C ASP A 168 -4.18 13.01 -15.25
N ALA A 169 -3.38 12.96 -14.18
CA ALA A 169 -3.65 12.14 -13.00
C ALA A 169 -3.08 12.79 -11.73
N TRP A 170 -3.62 12.37 -10.58
CA TRP A 170 -2.94 12.53 -9.30
C TRP A 170 -1.84 11.49 -9.16
N ILE A 171 -0.72 11.87 -8.56
CA ILE A 171 0.30 10.92 -8.15
C ILE A 171 0.05 10.60 -6.67
N ARG A 172 -0.20 9.33 -6.36
CA ARG A 172 -0.36 8.86 -4.98
C ARG A 172 0.81 7.95 -4.62
N ARG A 173 1.29 8.11 -3.41
CA ARG A 173 2.24 7.20 -2.76
C ARG A 173 1.71 6.74 -1.40
N VAL A 174 1.94 5.48 -1.07
CA VAL A 174 1.71 4.93 0.28
C VAL A 174 3.05 4.46 0.81
N ASP A 175 3.42 4.96 1.97
CA ASP A 175 4.73 4.78 2.59
C ASP A 175 4.56 4.19 3.99
N LEU A 176 5.47 3.29 4.34
CA LEU A 176 5.71 2.85 5.71
C LEU A 176 6.94 3.60 6.23
N VAL A 177 6.71 4.49 7.19
CA VAL A 177 7.73 5.42 7.69
C VAL A 177 8.16 4.98 9.07
N ASP A 178 9.44 4.70 9.24
CA ASP A 178 10.06 4.47 10.54
C ASP A 178 10.60 5.79 11.09
N LEU A 179 10.41 5.98 12.39
CA LEU A 179 10.81 7.18 13.11
C LEU A 179 11.60 6.82 14.35
N VAL A 180 12.71 7.54 14.55
CA VAL A 180 13.54 7.47 15.76
C VAL A 180 13.61 8.85 16.38
N LYS A 181 13.41 8.94 17.70
CA LYS A 181 13.52 10.18 18.46
C LYS A 181 14.87 10.25 19.14
N THR A 182 15.73 11.15 18.64
CA THR A 182 17.00 11.46 19.29
C THR A 182 16.85 12.75 20.08
N ARG A 183 16.88 12.64 21.42
CA ARG A 183 16.62 13.75 22.36
C ARG A 183 15.21 14.36 22.16
N LYS A 184 15.12 15.48 21.45
CA LYS A 184 13.87 16.24 21.21
C LYS A 184 13.49 16.30 19.73
N VAL A 185 14.19 15.56 18.87
CA VAL A 185 14.05 15.65 17.41
C VAL A 185 13.71 14.27 16.86
N TRP A 186 12.67 14.22 16.04
CA TRP A 186 12.34 13.03 15.27
C TRP A 186 13.18 12.98 14.00
N GLN A 187 13.63 11.78 13.66
CA GLN A 187 14.37 11.46 12.45
C GLN A 187 13.64 10.33 11.72
N ILE A 188 13.73 10.32 10.40
CA ILE A 188 13.20 9.25 9.55
C ILE A 188 14.39 8.46 9.02
N PRO A 189 14.89 7.44 9.75
CA PRO A 189 15.99 6.62 9.25
C PRO A 189 15.61 5.84 8.00
N THR A 190 14.33 5.48 7.85
CA THR A 190 13.86 4.69 6.71
C THR A 190 12.42 5.04 6.37
N SER A 191 12.14 5.11 5.07
CA SER A 191 10.80 5.24 4.51
C SER A 191 10.67 4.24 3.38
N ARG A 192 9.89 3.18 3.61
CA ARG A 192 9.64 2.15 2.60
C ARG A 192 8.41 2.52 1.77
N HIS A 193 8.62 2.76 0.49
CA HIS A 193 7.50 2.94 -0.44
C HIS A 193 6.80 1.59 -0.66
N LEU A 194 5.49 1.53 -0.40
CA LEU A 194 4.68 0.32 -0.56
C LEU A 194 3.87 0.31 -1.87
N LEU A 195 3.44 1.50 -2.31
CA LEU A 195 2.64 1.67 -3.52
C LEU A 195 2.92 3.04 -4.11
N ARG A 196 3.08 3.10 -5.43
CA ARG A 196 2.99 4.33 -6.22
C ARG A 196 1.94 4.14 -7.31
N GLN A 197 1.02 5.10 -7.46
CA GLN A 197 -0.07 4.99 -8.42
C GLN A 197 -0.37 6.35 -9.07
N GLU A 198 -0.61 6.32 -10.37
CA GLU A 198 -1.27 7.40 -11.10
C GLU A 198 -2.78 7.19 -11.03
N VAL A 199 -3.48 8.15 -10.43
CA VAL A 199 -4.91 8.09 -10.17
C VAL A 199 -5.60 9.13 -11.05
N PRO A 200 -6.31 8.72 -12.12
CA PRO A 200 -7.02 9.67 -12.97
C PRO A 200 -7.96 10.56 -12.16
N TYR A 201 -8.07 11.84 -12.51
CA TYR A 201 -8.75 12.85 -11.69
C TYR A 201 -10.20 12.51 -11.29
N ARG A 202 -10.89 11.72 -12.11
CA ARG A 202 -12.30 11.32 -11.91
C ARG A 202 -12.47 9.85 -11.54
N ALA A 203 -11.37 9.13 -11.29
CA ALA A 203 -11.43 7.73 -10.93
C ALA A 203 -12.08 7.55 -9.55
N LYS A 204 -12.77 6.42 -9.33
CA LYS A 204 -13.24 6.03 -7.99
C LYS A 204 -12.11 5.95 -6.97
N ASP A 205 -10.89 5.67 -7.45
CA ASP A 205 -9.66 5.66 -6.65
C ASP A 205 -9.25 7.05 -6.13
N ALA A 206 -9.85 8.15 -6.61
CA ALA A 206 -9.57 9.50 -6.12
C ALA A 206 -9.73 9.59 -4.59
N ARG A 207 -10.74 8.91 -4.03
CA ARG A 207 -10.92 8.74 -2.58
C ARG A 207 -10.65 7.29 -2.23
N ILE A 208 -9.58 7.05 -1.49
CA ILE A 208 -9.19 5.72 -1.03
C ILE A 208 -9.55 5.56 0.45
N GLU A 209 -10.35 4.54 0.73
CA GLU A 209 -10.65 4.10 2.09
C GLU A 209 -9.57 3.13 2.57
N PHE A 210 -9.19 3.25 3.84
CA PHE A 210 -8.20 2.38 4.47
C PHE A 210 -8.90 1.53 5.52
N THR A 211 -8.63 0.24 5.51
CA THR A 211 -9.19 -0.72 6.48
C THR A 211 -8.05 -1.54 7.07
N HIS A 212 -7.82 -1.35 8.37
CA HIS A 212 -6.94 -2.23 9.13
C HIS A 212 -7.68 -3.51 9.55
N SER A 213 -7.08 -4.65 9.24
CA SER A 213 -7.53 -5.97 9.67
C SER A 213 -6.36 -6.80 10.19
N PRO A 214 -6.32 -7.14 11.49
CA PRO A 214 -5.29 -8.02 12.06
C PRO A 214 -5.23 -9.42 11.43
N LYS A 215 -6.30 -9.87 10.74
CA LYS A 215 -6.27 -11.14 9.97
C LYS A 215 -5.33 -11.13 8.77
N LEU A 216 -4.85 -9.95 8.38
CA LEU A 216 -3.85 -9.79 7.32
C LEU A 216 -2.44 -9.62 7.89
N ALA A 217 -2.28 -9.67 9.21
CA ALA A 217 -1.00 -9.48 9.90
C ALA A 217 -0.40 -10.83 10.31
N GLY A 218 0.91 -10.84 10.54
CA GLY A 218 1.59 -11.90 11.28
C GLY A 218 1.52 -13.29 10.65
N LEU A 219 1.54 -13.37 9.32
CA LEU A 219 1.49 -14.64 8.60
C LEU A 219 2.86 -15.30 8.65
N LEU A 220 2.96 -16.40 9.40
CA LEU A 220 4.18 -17.17 9.52
C LEU A 220 4.42 -18.03 8.27
N VAL A 221 5.47 -17.70 7.53
CA VAL A 221 5.95 -18.48 6.39
C VAL A 221 7.17 -19.28 6.84
N GLY A 222 7.16 -20.58 6.56
CA GLY A 222 8.32 -21.46 6.70
C GLY A 222 8.65 -22.07 5.34
N GLU A 223 8.92 -23.37 5.30
CA GLU A 223 9.24 -24.08 4.05
C GLU A 223 8.02 -24.41 3.19
N ARG A 224 6.80 -24.15 3.69
CA ARG A 224 5.53 -24.50 3.03
C ARG A 224 4.74 -23.25 2.68
N VAL A 225 3.96 -23.35 1.61
CA VAL A 225 3.02 -22.31 1.20
C VAL A 225 1.86 -22.23 2.20
N VAL A 226 1.62 -21.04 2.73
CA VAL A 226 0.46 -20.70 3.56
C VAL A 226 -0.73 -20.43 2.65
N ASP A 227 -1.81 -21.20 2.77
CA ASP A 227 -3.06 -20.96 2.04
C ASP A 227 -4.10 -20.28 2.94
N LEU A 228 -4.45 -19.05 2.59
CA LEU A 228 -5.45 -18.24 3.29
C LEU A 228 -6.89 -18.57 2.88
N GLY A 229 -7.07 -19.47 1.91
CA GLY A 229 -8.37 -19.84 1.37
C GLY A 229 -9.09 -18.65 0.75
N ILE A 230 -10.39 -18.48 1.06
CA ILE A 230 -11.19 -17.36 0.56
C ILE A 230 -11.03 -16.14 1.48
N VAL A 231 -10.45 -15.07 0.94
CA VAL A 231 -10.28 -13.79 1.61
C VAL A 231 -11.47 -12.87 1.27
N ALA A 232 -12.46 -12.83 2.16
CA ALA A 232 -13.62 -11.94 2.04
C ALA A 232 -13.31 -10.54 2.58
N LEU A 233 -12.69 -9.68 1.77
CA LEU A 233 -12.20 -8.34 2.17
C LEU A 233 -13.23 -7.47 2.89
N ASN A 234 -14.48 -7.48 2.41
CA ASN A 234 -15.58 -6.70 3.00
C ASN A 234 -16.08 -7.25 4.36
N ARG A 235 -15.66 -8.47 4.73
CA ARG A 235 -16.00 -9.16 5.98
C ARG A 235 -14.80 -9.31 6.92
N LEU A 236 -13.65 -8.74 6.56
CA LEU A 236 -12.49 -8.75 7.44
C LEU A 236 -12.83 -7.99 8.74
N PRO A 237 -12.40 -8.51 9.90
CA PRO A 237 -12.58 -7.82 11.16
C PRO A 237 -11.84 -6.49 11.11
N ARG A 238 -12.55 -5.42 11.46
CA ARG A 238 -11.98 -4.07 11.43
C ARG A 238 -11.53 -3.70 12.82
N THR A 239 -10.36 -3.10 12.91
CA THR A 239 -9.98 -2.41 14.14
C THR A 239 -10.96 -1.24 14.39
N PRO A 240 -11.43 -1.03 15.65
CA PRO A 240 -12.28 0.10 15.98
C PRO A 240 -11.67 1.45 15.56
N ARG A 241 -12.53 2.36 15.09
CA ARG A 241 -12.10 3.73 14.80
C ARG A 241 -11.54 4.39 16.06
N GLY A 242 -10.48 5.17 15.92
CA GLY A 242 -9.84 5.87 17.04
C GLY A 242 -8.79 5.05 17.80
N ARG A 243 -8.57 3.76 17.48
CA ARG A 243 -7.47 2.99 18.11
C ARG A 243 -6.09 3.58 17.78
N TYR A 244 -5.92 4.09 16.56
CA TYR A 244 -4.68 4.65 16.08
C TYR A 244 -4.89 6.13 15.73
N PRO A 245 -3.98 7.03 16.16
CA PRO A 245 -4.02 8.42 15.76
C PRO A 245 -3.93 8.61 14.25
N THR A 246 -4.52 9.70 13.78
CA THR A 246 -4.42 10.14 12.39
C THR A 246 -4.09 11.63 12.32
N ALA A 247 -3.39 12.04 11.28
CA ALA A 247 -3.08 13.45 11.02
C ALA A 247 -3.20 13.73 9.53
N SER A 248 -3.49 14.97 9.15
CA SER A 248 -3.59 15.37 7.75
C SER A 248 -2.97 16.74 7.51
N TYR A 249 -2.45 16.93 6.30
CA TYR A 249 -1.84 18.15 5.79
C TYR A 249 -2.37 18.43 4.38
N ASP A 250 -2.70 19.69 4.11
CA ASP A 250 -3.06 20.20 2.79
C ASP A 250 -2.39 21.57 2.62
N ALA A 251 -1.35 21.63 1.78
CA ALA A 251 -0.53 22.82 1.56
C ALA A 251 -1.37 24.04 1.13
N ARG A 252 -2.47 23.80 0.41
CA ARG A 252 -3.34 24.85 -0.14
C ARG A 252 -4.15 25.58 0.93
N ARG A 253 -4.27 25.01 2.12
CA ARG A 253 -4.93 25.67 3.26
C ARG A 253 -4.03 26.70 3.95
N ARG A 254 -2.70 26.64 3.77
CA ARG A 254 -1.77 27.60 4.39
C ARG A 254 -1.71 28.94 3.65
N SER A 255 -1.95 28.95 2.34
CA SER A 255 -1.83 30.14 1.49
C SER A 255 -3.05 31.07 1.48
N GLY A 256 -4.13 30.72 2.19
CA GLY A 256 -5.36 31.52 2.25
C GLY A 256 -5.51 32.37 3.51
N GLY A 257 -4.46 32.50 4.32
CA GLY A 257 -4.48 33.16 5.64
C GLY A 257 -3.44 34.27 5.83
N SER A 258 -2.91 34.82 4.74
CA SER A 258 -2.03 36.00 4.74
C SER A 258 -2.74 37.21 4.15
#